data_AF-A0A6C8YYM8-F1
#
_entry.id   AF-A0A6C8YYM8-F1
#
_cell.length_a   1.000
_cell.length_b   1.000
_cell.length_c   1.000
_cell.angle_alpha   90.00
_cell.angle_beta   90.00
_cell.angle_gamma   90.00
#
_symmetry.space_group_name_H-M   'P 1'
#
loop_
_entity.id
_entity.type
_entity.pdbx_description
1 polymer ?
#
loop_
_entity_poly.entity_id
_entity_poly.type
_entity_poly.pdbx_seq_one_letter_code
_entity_poly.pdbx_strand_id
1 'polypeptide(L)' 'CAGLDFNSGVESQPGIKDARLLASVFQTLRAY' A
#
# COMPACT_ATOMS: atom_id res chain seq x y z
N CYS A 1 1.07 1.18 -19.94
CA CYS A 1 1.25 0.46 -18.66
C CYS A 1 0.09 0.79 -17.74
N ALA A 2 -0.49 -0.21 -17.06
CA ALA A 2 -1.52 -0.01 -16.04
C ALA A 2 -0.93 -0.39 -14.67
N GLY A 3 -1.28 0.35 -13.61
CA GLY A 3 -0.78 0.15 -12.26
C GLY A 3 -1.79 0.64 -11.23
N LEU A 4 -1.55 0.27 -9.97
CA LEU A 4 -2.36 0.71 -8.84
C LEU A 4 -1.58 1.78 -8.06
N ASP A 5 -2.26 2.87 -7.74
CA ASP A 5 -1.74 3.95 -6.92
C ASP A 5 -2.37 3.89 -5.53
N PHE A 6 -1.54 3.92 -4.49
CA PHE A 6 -1.97 3.83 -3.11
C PHE A 6 -1.56 5.10 -2.36
N ASN A 7 -2.54 5.88 -1.92
CA ASN A 7 -2.30 7.07 -1.11
C ASN A 7 -2.70 6.86 0.36
N SER A 8 -3.88 7.30 0.79
CA SER A 8 -4.31 7.26 2.20
C SER A 8 -4.52 5.85 2.75
N GLY A 9 -4.78 4.86 1.89
CA GLY A 9 -4.97 3.46 2.30
C GLY A 9 -3.73 2.75 2.88
N VAL A 10 -2.56 3.41 2.85
CA VAL A 10 -1.30 2.91 3.38
C VAL A 10 -0.65 3.92 4.34
N GLU A 11 -1.43 4.84 4.90
CA GLU A 11 -0.97 5.86 5.84
C GLU A 11 -1.39 5.58 7.28
N SER A 12 -0.51 5.88 8.25
CA SER A 12 -0.87 5.88 9.68
C SER A 12 -1.46 7.21 10.14
N GLN A 13 -1.06 8.29 9.47
CA GLN A 13 -1.55 9.67 9.62
C GLN A 13 -1.43 10.36 8.26
N PRO A 14 -2.18 11.43 7.95
CA PRO A 14 -2.10 12.11 6.66
C PRO A 14 -0.65 12.47 6.28
N GLY A 15 -0.18 11.93 5.15
CA GLY A 15 1.18 12.14 4.65
C GLY A 15 2.28 11.29 5.29
N ILE A 16 1.96 10.43 6.27
CA ILE A 16 2.89 9.49 6.91
C ILE A 16 2.53 8.06 6.52
N LYS A 17 3.35 7.44 5.66
CA LYS A 17 3.16 6.05 5.19
C LYS A 17 3.51 5.03 6.29
N ASP A 18 2.69 3.99 6.43
CA ASP A 18 2.96 2.84 7.30
C ASP A 18 3.62 1.70 6.51
N ALA A 19 4.83 1.33 6.89
CA ALA A 19 5.60 0.28 6.24
C ALA A 19 4.93 -1.10 6.28
N ARG A 20 4.17 -1.41 7.34
CA ARG A 20 3.49 -2.69 7.50
C ARG A 20 2.29 -2.79 6.55
N LEU A 21 1.56 -1.69 6.36
CA LEU A 21 0.45 -1.61 5.41
C LEU A 21 0.96 -1.75 3.98
N LEU A 22 2.05 -1.06 3.63
CA LEU A 22 2.69 -1.23 2.33
C LEU A 22 3.09 -2.68 2.08
N ALA A 23 3.79 -3.31 3.04
CA ALA A 23 4.19 -4.71 2.92
C ALA A 23 2.98 -5.64 2.72
N SER A 24 1.89 -5.43 3.46
CA SER A 24 0.66 -6.20 3.32
C SER A 24 0.03 -6.03 1.93
N VAL A 25 -0.02 -4.82 1.38
CA VAL A 25 -0.57 -4.58 0.04
C VAL A 25 0.24 -5.31 -1.02
N PHE A 26 1.56 -5.21 -1.00
CA PHE A 26 2.41 -5.91 -1.98
C PHE A 26 2.32 -7.43 -1.84
N GLN A 27 2.18 -7.96 -0.62
CA GLN A 27 1.94 -9.38 -0.40
C GLN A 27 0.61 -9.82 -1.03
N THR A 28 -0.47 -9.07 -0.81
CA THR A 28 -1.80 -9.36 -1.38
C THR A 28 -1.79 -9.31 -2.90
N LEU A 29 -1.11 -8.33 -3.49
CA LEU A 29 -0.98 -8.18 -4.95
C LEU A 29 -0.14 -9.28 -5.61
N ARG A 30 0.47 -10.19 -4.85
CA ARG A 30 1.24 -11.33 -5.38
C ARG A 30 0.62 -12.68 -5.05
N ALA A 31 -0.43 -12.72 -4.22
CA ALA A 31 -1.00 -13.95 -3.67
C ALA A 31 -2.13 -14.57 -4.52
N TYR A 32 -2.09 -14.40 -5.84
CA TYR A 32 -3.02 -14.99 -6.80
C TYR A 32 -2.31 -15.86 -7.83
#